data_AF-A0A2E0M5P4-F1
#
_entry.id   AF-A0A2E0M5P4-F1
#
_cell.length_a   1.000
_cell.length_b   1.000
_cell.length_c   1.000
_cell.angle_alpha   90.00
_cell.angle_beta   90.00
_cell.angle_gamma   90.00
#
_symmetry.space_group_name_H-M   'P 1'
#
loop_
_entity.id
_entity.type
_entity.pdbx_description
1 polymer ?
#
loop_
_entity_poly.entity_id
_entity_poly.type
_entity_poly.pdbx_seq_one_letter_code
_entity_poly.pdbx_strand_id
1 'polypeptide(L)'
;MLLGAQGVALADCDAPSTLPSLEVKVVPWDVRYDYTRSQAELTAFVDKQAWLSNGHHARGLYRSEIMHRQLIDFNEELGGWASPNCLGLSRVSIELTYYQPTIYLAKELAWARCVANEVRRHEQKHALVDREMMEWMHAYLQGELVKWAGLNLVHEVPDMLSGKAEMARDLNAMVKRAIDVYTDKRNQRQIAIDTPQEYKRIELACPNN
;
A
#
# COMPACT_ATOMS: atom_id res chain seq x y z
N MET A 1 20.02 -12.95 -57.25
CA MET A 1 19.39 -13.19 -55.93
C MET A 1 19.82 -12.05 -55.02
N LEU A 2 18.96 -11.04 -54.85
CA LEU A 2 19.23 -9.90 -53.96
C LEU A 2 18.59 -10.21 -52.61
N LEU A 3 19.44 -10.50 -51.63
CA LEU A 3 19.07 -10.57 -50.21
C LEU A 3 18.81 -9.14 -49.73
N GLY A 4 17.54 -8.79 -49.54
CA GLY A 4 17.15 -7.54 -48.88
C GLY A 4 17.42 -7.67 -47.39
N ALA A 5 18.42 -6.93 -46.91
CA ALA A 5 18.61 -6.71 -45.48
C ALA A 5 17.44 -5.86 -44.97
N GLN A 6 16.54 -6.47 -44.20
CA GLN A 6 15.54 -5.73 -43.43
C GLN A 6 16.28 -5.09 -42.26
N GLY A 7 16.53 -3.79 -42.36
CA GLY A 7 16.95 -2.98 -41.23
C GLY A 7 15.84 -2.99 -40.19
N VAL A 8 16.18 -3.38 -38.97
CA VAL A 8 15.34 -3.13 -37.79
C VAL A 8 15.27 -1.61 -37.66
N ALA A 9 14.09 -1.01 -37.88
CA ALA A 9 13.88 0.39 -37.56
C ALA A 9 14.14 0.56 -36.05
N LEU A 10 15.20 1.30 -35.72
CA LEU A 10 15.38 1.85 -34.38
C LEU A 10 14.18 2.77 -34.13
N ALA A 11 13.60 2.73 -32.93
CA ALA A 11 12.49 3.61 -32.58
C ALA A 11 12.82 5.06 -32.95
N ASP A 12 11.93 5.71 -33.69
CA ASP A 12 12.05 7.09 -34.18
C ASP A 12 11.93 8.11 -33.05
N CYS A 13 11.50 7.69 -31.85
CA CYS A 13 11.48 8.54 -30.68
C CYS A 13 12.89 8.70 -30.09
N ASP A 14 13.38 9.94 -30.06
CA ASP A 14 14.61 10.28 -29.37
C ASP A 14 14.52 9.96 -27.87
N ALA A 15 15.65 9.58 -27.29
CA ALA A 15 15.75 9.42 -25.85
C ALA A 15 15.39 10.74 -25.14
N PRO A 16 14.67 10.70 -24.01
CA PRO A 16 14.27 11.92 -23.32
C PRO A 16 15.51 12.71 -22.87
N SER A 17 15.50 14.02 -23.11
CA SER A 17 16.60 14.93 -22.75
C SER A 17 16.79 15.09 -21.24
N THR A 18 15.78 14.72 -20.45
CA THR A 18 15.80 14.67 -18.99
C THR A 18 15.17 13.39 -18.47
N LEU A 19 15.76 12.80 -17.43
CA LEU A 19 15.16 11.66 -16.74
C LEU A 19 13.86 12.07 -16.01
N PRO A 20 12.87 11.17 -15.94
CA PRO A 20 11.62 11.46 -15.23
C PRO A 20 11.85 11.65 -13.73
N SER A 21 11.05 12.53 -13.11
CA SER A 21 11.00 12.66 -11.65
C SER A 21 10.14 11.54 -11.06
N LEU A 22 10.74 10.67 -10.24
CA LEU A 22 10.05 9.51 -9.65
C LEU A 22 10.03 9.62 -8.12
N GLU A 23 8.84 9.68 -7.53
CA GLU A 23 8.68 9.86 -6.08
C GLU A 23 7.62 8.92 -5.52
N VAL A 24 7.98 8.16 -4.49
CA VAL A 24 7.03 7.54 -3.56
C VAL A 24 7.07 8.33 -2.25
N LYS A 25 5.92 8.80 -1.80
CA LYS A 25 5.79 9.59 -0.57
C LYS A 25 4.89 8.88 0.42
N VAL A 26 5.32 8.78 1.66
CA VAL A 26 4.47 8.34 2.77
C VAL A 26 3.88 9.58 3.45
N VAL A 27 2.56 9.67 3.44
CA VAL A 27 1.83 10.74 4.15
C VAL A 27 1.61 10.29 5.60
N PRO A 28 2.10 11.04 6.60
CA PRO A 28 1.93 10.70 8.01
C PRO A 28 0.46 10.55 8.41
N TRP A 29 0.21 9.69 9.40
CA TRP A 29 -1.10 9.47 9.98
C TRP A 29 -1.01 9.35 11.50
N ASP A 30 -2.13 9.65 12.16
CA ASP A 30 -2.31 9.43 13.58
C ASP A 30 -3.30 8.30 13.85
N VAL A 31 -3.02 7.54 14.90
CA VAL A 31 -3.90 6.48 15.38
C VAL A 31 -5.00 7.11 16.23
N ARG A 32 -6.25 6.88 15.84
CA ARG A 32 -7.43 7.30 16.60
C ARG A 32 -7.77 6.26 17.67
N TYR A 33 -8.52 6.69 18.68
CA TYR A 33 -9.06 5.80 19.70
C TYR A 33 -10.58 5.91 19.74
N ASP A 34 -11.26 4.77 19.81
CA ASP A 34 -12.72 4.67 19.93
C ASP A 34 -13.08 3.76 21.11
N TYR A 35 -13.88 4.29 22.03
CA TYR A 35 -14.31 3.62 23.27
C TYR A 35 -15.83 3.35 23.30
N THR A 36 -16.51 3.53 22.17
CA THR A 36 -17.99 3.52 22.09
C THR A 36 -18.57 2.16 21.71
N ARG A 37 -17.74 1.27 21.15
CA ARG A 37 -18.13 -0.06 20.66
C ARG A 37 -18.13 -1.09 21.77
N SER A 38 -19.10 -2.00 21.74
CA SER A 38 -19.15 -3.17 22.63
C SER A 38 -18.19 -4.27 22.19
N GLN A 39 -17.75 -5.10 23.14
CA GLN A 39 -16.98 -6.33 22.85
C GLN A 39 -17.65 -7.22 21.79
N ALA A 40 -18.99 -7.30 21.81
CA ALA A 40 -19.75 -8.07 20.82
C ALA A 40 -19.62 -7.48 19.40
N GLU A 41 -19.71 -6.14 19.26
CA GLU A 41 -19.49 -5.47 17.97
C GLU A 41 -18.06 -5.66 17.48
N LEU A 42 -17.06 -5.56 18.37
CA LEU A 42 -15.66 -5.77 18.02
C LEU A 42 -15.40 -7.22 17.56
N THR A 43 -15.94 -8.20 18.28
CA THR A 43 -15.82 -9.63 17.92
C THR A 43 -16.46 -9.88 16.56
N ALA A 44 -17.64 -9.31 16.29
CA ALA A 44 -18.30 -9.44 15.00
C ALA A 44 -17.51 -8.80 13.83
N PHE A 45 -16.66 -7.81 14.08
CA PHE A 45 -15.73 -7.30 13.07
C PHE A 45 -14.60 -8.28 12.77
N VAL A 46 -14.03 -8.90 13.81
CA VAL A 46 -12.98 -9.90 13.68
C VAL A 46 -13.48 -11.14 12.94
N ASP A 47 -14.68 -11.63 13.27
CA ASP A 47 -15.24 -12.84 12.65
C ASP A 47 -15.51 -12.69 11.14
N LYS A 48 -15.73 -11.45 10.66
CA LYS A 48 -15.83 -11.16 9.22
C LYS A 48 -14.48 -11.22 8.51
N GLN A 49 -13.38 -11.18 9.26
CA GLN A 49 -12.03 -11.28 8.74
C GLN A 49 -11.50 -12.69 9.05
N ALA A 50 -11.80 -13.63 8.14
CA ALA A 50 -11.54 -15.07 8.31
C ALA A 50 -10.08 -15.44 8.67
N TRP A 51 -9.11 -14.56 8.42
CA TRP A 51 -7.70 -14.77 8.77
C TRP A 51 -7.33 -14.34 10.20
N LEU A 52 -8.23 -13.67 10.93
CA LEU A 52 -8.07 -13.24 12.33
C LEU A 52 -8.96 -14.01 13.30
N SER A 53 -9.99 -14.73 12.83
CA SER A 53 -10.93 -15.42 13.72
C SER A 53 -10.31 -16.71 14.27
N ASN A 54 -9.90 -16.64 15.53
CA ASN A 54 -9.44 -17.79 16.33
C ASN A 54 -10.46 -18.17 17.43
N GLY A 55 -11.72 -17.75 17.32
CA GLY A 55 -12.76 -17.98 18.34
C GLY A 55 -12.59 -17.18 19.64
N HIS A 56 -11.69 -16.20 19.66
CA HIS A 56 -11.46 -15.31 20.80
C HIS A 56 -12.39 -14.09 20.76
N HIS A 57 -12.94 -13.72 21.92
CA HIS A 57 -13.73 -12.50 22.04
C HIS A 57 -12.83 -11.26 22.06
N ALA A 58 -13.03 -10.34 21.12
CA ALA A 58 -12.21 -9.16 20.96
C ALA A 58 -12.55 -8.07 21.98
N ARG A 59 -11.69 -7.90 23.00
CA ARG A 59 -11.77 -6.78 23.96
C ARG A 59 -11.15 -5.48 23.43
N GLY A 60 -10.30 -5.59 22.42
CA GLY A 60 -9.72 -4.51 21.63
C GLY A 60 -9.66 -4.90 20.17
N LEU A 61 -9.48 -3.91 19.30
CA LEU A 61 -9.26 -4.14 17.87
C LEU A 61 -8.50 -2.95 17.27
N TYR A 62 -7.36 -3.21 16.66
CA TYR A 62 -6.72 -2.26 15.76
C TYR A 62 -7.17 -2.51 14.31
N ARG A 63 -7.62 -1.45 13.64
CA ARG A 63 -8.01 -1.50 12.22
C ARG A 63 -7.37 -0.36 11.44
N SER A 64 -6.85 -0.69 10.26
CA SER A 64 -6.31 0.27 9.29
C SER A 64 -6.50 -0.27 7.87
N GLU A 65 -6.48 0.62 6.89
CA GLU A 65 -6.54 0.28 5.47
C GLU A 65 -5.52 1.13 4.72
N ILE A 66 -4.64 0.49 3.95
CA ILE A 66 -3.65 1.22 3.15
C ILE A 66 -4.35 1.87 1.95
N MET A 67 -4.13 3.17 1.79
CA MET A 67 -4.61 3.96 0.66
C MET A 67 -3.43 4.46 -0.15
N HIS A 68 -3.68 4.66 -1.44
CA HIS A 68 -2.70 5.25 -2.32
C HIS A 68 -3.33 6.21 -3.32
N ARG A 69 -2.55 7.19 -3.76
CA ARG A 69 -2.89 8.11 -4.86
C ARG A 69 -1.72 8.14 -5.83
N GLN A 70 -2.02 8.13 -7.12
CA GLN A 70 -1.02 8.14 -8.17
C GLN A 70 -1.23 9.39 -9.04
N LEU A 71 -0.13 9.99 -9.49
CA LEU A 71 -0.10 11.04 -10.48
C LEU A 71 1.00 10.70 -11.49
N ILE A 72 0.66 10.82 -12.77
CA ILE A 72 1.56 10.59 -13.89
C ILE A 72 1.49 11.77 -14.84
N ASP A 73 2.64 12.36 -15.12
CA ASP A 73 2.80 13.43 -16.10
C ASP A 73 3.66 12.92 -17.26
N PHE A 74 3.32 13.38 -18.46
CA PHE A 74 3.92 12.95 -19.70
C PHE A 74 4.55 14.12 -20.45
N ASN A 75 5.58 13.81 -21.24
CA ASN A 75 6.06 14.66 -22.31
C ASN A 75 5.47 14.14 -23.62
N GLU A 76 4.95 15.03 -24.46
CA GLU A 76 4.23 14.67 -25.67
C GLU A 76 4.87 15.33 -26.87
N GLU A 77 5.23 14.53 -27.87
CA GLU A 77 5.64 15.01 -29.18
C GLU A 77 4.72 14.40 -30.23
N LEU A 78 3.94 15.28 -30.88
CA LEU A 78 3.02 14.86 -31.94
C LEU A 78 3.81 14.68 -33.23
N GLY A 79 3.67 13.49 -33.81
CA GLY A 79 4.23 13.17 -35.10
C GLY A 79 3.52 13.92 -36.24
N GLY A 80 4.26 14.22 -37.30
CA GLY A 80 3.69 14.67 -38.57
C GLY A 80 3.13 13.50 -39.39
N TRP A 81 2.70 13.79 -40.63
CA TRP A 81 2.16 12.79 -41.56
C TRP A 81 3.08 11.58 -41.87
N ALA A 82 4.37 11.68 -41.58
CA ALA A 82 5.38 10.65 -41.81
C ALA A 82 6.18 10.28 -40.55
N SER A 83 5.76 10.72 -39.36
CA SER A 83 6.46 10.46 -38.10
C SER A 83 5.49 9.96 -37.03
N PRO A 84 5.89 9.01 -36.18
CA PRO A 84 5.04 8.53 -35.09
C PRO A 84 4.85 9.61 -34.01
N ASN A 85 3.83 9.46 -33.18
CA ASN A 85 3.73 10.23 -31.94
C ASN A 85 4.66 9.62 -30.89
N CYS A 86 5.34 10.46 -30.12
CA CYS A 86 6.24 10.02 -29.06
C CYS A 86 5.70 10.44 -27.69
N LEU A 87 5.46 9.45 -26.84
CA LEU A 87 5.01 9.64 -25.47
C LEU A 87 6.17 9.35 -24.52
N GLY A 88 6.69 10.39 -23.89
CA GLY A 88 7.73 10.30 -22.87
C GLY A 88 7.15 10.38 -21.46
N LEU A 89 7.79 9.70 -20.51
CA LEU A 89 7.47 9.84 -19.09
C LEU A 89 8.16 11.10 -18.52
N SER A 90 7.41 11.97 -17.85
CA SER A 90 7.94 13.20 -17.24
C SER A 90 8.01 13.11 -15.72
N ARG A 91 6.92 12.67 -15.09
CA ARG A 91 6.84 12.50 -13.64
C ARG A 91 5.96 11.33 -13.26
N VAL A 92 6.34 10.64 -12.20
CA VAL A 92 5.42 9.78 -11.44
C VAL A 92 5.53 10.10 -9.96
N SER A 93 4.39 10.31 -9.33
CA SER A 93 4.25 10.50 -7.89
C SER A 93 3.25 9.50 -7.33
N ILE A 94 3.64 8.73 -6.33
CA ILE A 94 2.76 7.82 -5.61
C ILE A 94 2.74 8.22 -4.13
N GLU A 95 1.57 8.62 -3.63
CA GLU A 95 1.35 8.86 -2.21
C GLU A 95 0.78 7.61 -1.56
N LEU A 96 1.34 7.21 -0.40
CA LEU A 96 0.89 6.11 0.43
C LEU A 96 0.45 6.65 1.80
N THR A 97 -0.65 6.13 2.34
CA THR A 97 -1.12 6.47 3.68
C THR A 97 -2.02 5.38 4.27
N TYR A 98 -2.41 5.52 5.53
CA TYR A 98 -3.49 4.73 6.11
C TYR A 98 -4.76 5.56 6.24
N TYR A 99 -5.89 4.97 5.82
CA TYR A 99 -7.20 5.54 6.07
C TYR A 99 -7.62 5.31 7.51
N GLN A 100 -7.66 6.41 8.29
CA GLN A 100 -8.25 6.49 9.62
C GLN A 100 -7.91 5.29 10.54
N PRO A 101 -6.62 4.97 10.74
CA PRO A 101 -6.23 3.86 11.60
C PRO A 101 -6.76 4.10 13.01
N THR A 102 -7.47 3.11 13.56
CA THR A 102 -8.23 3.26 14.80
C THR A 102 -7.99 2.08 15.71
N ILE A 103 -7.66 2.36 16.97
CA ILE A 103 -7.68 1.42 18.08
C ILE A 103 -9.05 1.52 18.76
N TYR A 104 -9.82 0.45 18.64
CA TYR A 104 -11.07 0.27 19.37
C TYR A 104 -10.78 -0.42 20.69
N LEU A 105 -11.38 0.07 21.77
CA LEU A 105 -11.41 -0.58 23.07
C LEU A 105 -12.86 -0.77 23.47
N ALA A 106 -13.21 -2.00 23.84
CA ALA A 106 -14.57 -2.34 24.21
C ALA A 106 -15.05 -1.42 25.36
N LYS A 107 -16.24 -0.84 25.24
CA LYS A 107 -16.83 0.06 26.24
C LYS A 107 -16.95 -0.59 27.62
N GLU A 108 -17.08 -1.91 27.66
CA GLU A 108 -17.13 -2.71 28.89
C GLU A 108 -15.83 -2.57 29.73
N LEU A 109 -14.71 -2.18 29.10
CA LEU A 109 -13.44 -1.95 29.79
C LEU A 109 -13.36 -0.57 30.49
N ALA A 110 -14.37 0.29 30.37
CA ALA A 110 -14.33 1.67 30.89
C ALA A 110 -14.00 1.74 32.40
N TRP A 111 -14.41 0.74 33.17
CA TRP A 111 -14.21 0.68 34.62
C TRP A 111 -13.00 -0.20 35.03
N ALA A 112 -12.48 -1.03 34.12
CA ALA A 112 -11.39 -1.96 34.36
C ALA A 112 -10.05 -1.39 33.87
N ARG A 113 -9.52 -0.37 34.58
CA ARG A 113 -8.35 0.41 34.13
C ARG A 113 -7.10 -0.44 33.85
N CYS A 114 -6.82 -1.47 34.66
CA CYS A 114 -5.67 -2.36 34.42
C CYS A 114 -5.81 -3.09 33.08
N VAL A 115 -6.93 -3.79 32.90
CA VAL A 115 -7.22 -4.57 31.69
C VAL A 115 -7.26 -3.65 30.46
N ALA A 116 -7.92 -2.49 30.56
CA ALA A 116 -7.98 -1.51 29.49
C ALA A 116 -6.59 -1.05 29.00
N ASN A 117 -5.64 -0.86 29.93
CA ASN A 117 -4.28 -0.48 29.57
C ASN A 117 -3.50 -1.61 28.90
N GLU A 118 -3.66 -2.85 29.37
CA GLU A 118 -2.99 -4.00 28.75
C GLU A 118 -3.54 -4.30 27.35
N VAL A 119 -4.86 -4.24 27.17
CA VAL A 119 -5.49 -4.36 25.84
C VAL A 119 -5.02 -3.22 24.94
N ARG A 120 -5.00 -1.97 25.42
CA ARG A 120 -4.47 -0.83 24.64
C ARG A 120 -3.03 -1.06 24.18
N ARG A 121 -2.17 -1.54 25.08
CA ARG A 121 -0.76 -1.82 24.76
C ARG A 121 -0.64 -2.93 23.71
N HIS A 122 -1.51 -3.94 23.76
CA HIS A 122 -1.61 -4.96 22.72
C HIS A 122 -1.97 -4.35 21.37
N GLU A 123 -3.06 -3.57 21.29
CA GLU A 123 -3.48 -2.93 20.05
C GLU A 123 -2.43 -1.94 19.49
N GLN A 124 -1.67 -1.30 20.36
CA GLN A 124 -0.55 -0.43 19.96
C GLN A 124 0.60 -1.21 19.28
N LYS A 125 0.81 -2.49 19.59
CA LYS A 125 1.79 -3.33 18.89
C LYS A 125 1.39 -3.51 17.41
N HIS A 126 0.11 -3.75 17.15
CA HIS A 126 -0.41 -3.85 15.78
C HIS A 126 -0.22 -2.54 15.00
N ALA A 127 -0.45 -1.39 15.65
CA ALA A 127 -0.20 -0.09 15.06
C ALA A 127 1.29 0.20 14.81
N LEU A 128 2.18 -0.31 15.66
CA LEU A 128 3.63 -0.19 15.47
C LEU A 128 4.10 -1.00 14.25
N VAL A 129 3.61 -2.23 14.08
CA VAL A 129 3.89 -3.04 12.89
C VAL A 129 3.50 -2.29 11.62
N ASP A 130 2.36 -1.60 11.61
CA ASP A 130 1.92 -0.81 10.46
C ASP A 130 2.88 0.33 10.11
N ARG A 131 3.43 1.03 11.13
CA ARG A 131 4.44 2.07 10.93
C ARG A 131 5.70 1.51 10.30
N GLU A 132 6.25 0.44 10.85
CA GLU A 132 7.44 -0.23 10.32
C GLU A 132 7.22 -0.79 8.91
N MET A 133 6.05 -1.37 8.67
CA MET A 133 5.69 -1.93 7.37
C MET A 133 5.56 -0.85 6.30
N MET A 134 5.13 0.35 6.65
CA MET A 134 5.04 1.45 5.68
C MET A 134 6.43 1.95 5.23
N GLU A 135 7.40 1.98 6.13
CA GLU A 135 8.80 2.30 5.76
C GLU A 135 9.36 1.27 4.78
N TRP A 136 9.10 -0.02 5.04
CA TRP A 136 9.44 -1.09 4.11
C TRP A 136 8.73 -0.94 2.76
N MET A 137 7.43 -0.65 2.78
CA MET A 137 6.61 -0.47 1.57
C MET A 137 7.11 0.68 0.71
N HIS A 138 7.48 1.80 1.33
CA HIS A 138 8.07 2.94 0.64
C HIS A 138 9.32 2.53 -0.15
N ALA A 139 10.29 1.88 0.52
CA ALA A 139 11.53 1.45 -0.13
C ALA A 139 11.27 0.42 -1.24
N TYR A 140 10.38 -0.54 -0.99
CA TYR A 140 10.01 -1.57 -1.96
C TYR A 140 9.35 -0.96 -3.20
N LEU A 141 8.31 -0.13 -3.01
CA LEU A 141 7.58 0.49 -4.11
C LEU A 141 8.44 1.48 -4.89
N GLN A 142 9.34 2.21 -4.23
CA GLN A 142 10.28 3.09 -4.93
C GLN A 142 11.18 2.28 -5.88
N GLY A 143 11.66 1.11 -5.46
CA GLY A 143 12.45 0.21 -6.32
C GLY A 143 11.65 -0.32 -7.51
N GLU A 144 10.39 -0.71 -7.30
CA GLU A 144 9.51 -1.18 -8.38
C GLU A 144 9.14 -0.04 -9.35
N LEU A 145 8.92 1.17 -8.84
CA LEU A 145 8.65 2.35 -9.65
C LEU A 145 9.84 2.69 -10.57
N VAL A 146 11.07 2.62 -10.05
CA VAL A 146 12.29 2.86 -10.84
C VAL A 146 12.42 1.83 -11.98
N LYS A 147 12.18 0.54 -11.69
CA LYS A 147 12.20 -0.51 -12.73
C LYS A 147 11.12 -0.30 -13.78
N TRP A 148 9.91 -0.01 -13.34
CA TRP A 148 8.78 0.25 -14.23
C TRP A 148 9.06 1.45 -15.14
N ALA A 149 9.54 2.56 -14.57
CA ALA A 149 9.86 3.78 -15.32
C ALA A 149 11.02 3.57 -16.32
N GLY A 150 12.03 2.76 -15.97
CA GLY A 150 13.13 2.42 -16.88
C GLY A 150 12.67 1.66 -18.14
N LEU A 151 11.55 0.94 -18.06
CA LEU A 151 10.91 0.29 -19.21
C LEU A 151 9.93 1.20 -19.94
N ASN A 152 9.59 2.36 -19.34
CA ASN A 152 8.53 3.27 -19.78
C ASN A 152 9.04 4.69 -20.13
N LEU A 153 10.33 4.85 -20.45
CA LEU A 153 10.95 6.16 -20.61
C LEU A 153 10.38 6.97 -21.79
N VAL A 154 10.28 6.34 -22.96
CA VAL A 154 9.71 6.92 -24.18
C VAL A 154 9.24 5.81 -25.10
N HIS A 155 8.08 6.00 -25.72
CA HIS A 155 7.51 5.06 -26.68
C HIS A 155 6.86 5.77 -27.86
N GLU A 156 6.96 5.14 -29.02
CA GLU A 156 6.05 5.42 -30.13
C GLU A 156 4.65 4.96 -29.76
N VAL A 157 3.68 5.84 -29.98
CA VAL A 157 2.27 5.53 -29.76
C VAL A 157 1.46 5.90 -31.00
N PRO A 158 0.50 5.07 -31.42
CA PRO A 158 -0.37 5.42 -32.55
C PRO A 158 -1.29 6.59 -32.20
N ASP A 159 -1.66 6.73 -30.93
CA ASP A 159 -2.54 7.76 -30.40
C ASP A 159 -2.14 8.10 -28.95
N MET A 160 -2.11 9.40 -28.62
CA MET A 160 -1.66 9.87 -27.31
C MET A 160 -2.58 9.43 -26.18
N LEU A 161 -3.90 9.43 -26.42
CA LEU A 161 -4.88 9.12 -25.39
C LEU A 161 -4.77 7.65 -24.95
N SER A 162 -4.73 6.74 -25.92
CA SER A 162 -4.58 5.30 -25.68
C SER A 162 -3.23 4.95 -25.07
N GLY A 163 -2.13 5.54 -25.54
CA GLY A 163 -0.80 5.35 -24.97
C GLY A 163 -0.70 5.76 -23.50
N LYS A 164 -1.23 6.95 -23.15
CA LYS A 164 -1.30 7.41 -21.74
C LYS A 164 -2.13 6.47 -20.89
N ALA A 165 -3.29 6.04 -21.41
CA ALA A 165 -4.17 5.14 -20.68
C ALA A 165 -3.54 3.76 -20.45
N GLU A 166 -2.76 3.26 -21.41
CA GLU A 166 -2.00 2.02 -21.27
C GLU A 166 -0.92 2.14 -20.20
N MET A 167 -0.08 3.16 -20.27
CA MET A 167 0.96 3.41 -19.27
C MET A 167 0.35 3.58 -17.87
N ALA A 168 -0.78 4.28 -17.75
CA ALA A 168 -1.50 4.40 -16.48
C ALA A 168 -2.06 3.06 -15.98
N ARG A 169 -2.56 2.19 -16.85
CA ARG A 169 -2.99 0.83 -16.46
C ARG A 169 -1.83 -0.01 -15.98
N ASP A 170 -0.68 0.08 -16.63
CA ASP A 170 0.52 -0.67 -16.26
C ASP A 170 1.09 -0.21 -14.91
N LEU A 171 1.12 1.10 -14.67
CA LEU A 171 1.47 1.68 -13.37
C LEU A 171 0.52 1.16 -12.28
N ASN A 172 -0.79 1.21 -12.53
CA ASN A 172 -1.80 0.70 -11.59
C ASN A 172 -1.61 -0.79 -11.29
N ALA A 173 -1.31 -1.60 -12.31
CA ALA A 173 -1.06 -3.03 -12.13
C ALA A 173 0.21 -3.29 -11.31
N MET A 174 1.28 -2.51 -11.52
CA MET A 174 2.51 -2.56 -10.71
C MET A 174 2.23 -2.21 -9.25
N VAL A 175 1.57 -1.07 -8.99
CA VAL A 175 1.22 -0.63 -7.64
C VAL A 175 0.33 -1.66 -6.94
N LYS A 176 -0.66 -2.22 -7.64
CA LYS A 176 -1.53 -3.26 -7.08
C LYS A 176 -0.72 -4.48 -6.64
N ARG A 177 0.18 -5.01 -7.50
CA ARG A 177 1.03 -6.15 -7.13
C ARG A 177 1.89 -5.85 -5.91
N ALA A 178 2.42 -4.64 -5.82
CA ALA A 178 3.21 -4.23 -4.66
C ALA A 178 2.36 -4.18 -3.37
N ILE A 179 1.13 -3.67 -3.45
CA ILE A 179 0.17 -3.66 -2.34
C ILE A 179 -0.23 -5.08 -1.92
N ASP A 180 -0.40 -6.00 -2.88
CA ASP A 180 -0.71 -7.41 -2.57
C ASP A 180 0.44 -8.06 -1.78
N VAL A 181 1.68 -7.94 -2.25
CA VAL A 181 2.89 -8.44 -1.55
C VAL A 181 3.03 -7.83 -0.15
N TYR A 182 2.77 -6.53 -0.05
CA TYR A 182 2.77 -5.80 1.22
C TYR A 182 1.71 -6.35 2.19
N THR A 183 0.48 -6.56 1.70
CA THR A 183 -0.65 -7.03 2.50
C THR A 183 -0.36 -8.40 3.09
N ASP A 184 0.20 -9.31 2.30
CA ASP A 184 0.59 -10.64 2.78
C ASP A 184 1.64 -10.57 3.90
N LYS A 185 2.70 -9.78 3.70
CA LYS A 185 3.75 -9.58 4.71
C LYS A 185 3.22 -8.91 5.98
N ARG A 186 2.37 -7.90 5.82
CA ARG A 186 1.71 -7.22 6.92
C ARG A 186 0.87 -8.21 7.72
N ASN A 187 0.01 -8.99 7.07
CA ASN A 187 -0.87 -9.94 7.75
C ASN A 187 -0.07 -11.00 8.50
N GLN A 188 1.03 -11.52 7.94
CA GLN A 188 1.93 -12.44 8.64
C GLN A 188 2.48 -11.84 9.94
N ARG A 189 2.91 -10.57 9.93
CA ARG A 189 3.39 -9.89 11.14
C ARG A 189 2.28 -9.57 12.13
N GLN A 190 1.08 -9.21 11.65
CA GLN A 190 -0.08 -8.96 12.50
C GLN A 190 -0.50 -10.23 13.25
N ILE A 191 -0.59 -11.38 12.56
CA ILE A 191 -0.91 -12.69 13.17
C ILE A 191 0.13 -13.09 14.21
N ALA A 192 1.41 -12.79 13.97
CA ALA A 192 2.49 -13.14 14.91
C ALA A 192 2.41 -12.43 16.27
N ILE A 193 1.60 -11.36 16.41
CA ILE A 193 1.35 -10.68 17.68
C ILE A 193 0.30 -11.45 18.51
N ASP A 194 -0.77 -11.90 17.85
CA ASP A 194 -1.94 -12.56 18.44
C ASP A 194 -1.67 -14.03 18.79
N THR A 195 -0.76 -14.25 19.74
CA THR A 195 -0.38 -15.59 20.21
C THR A 195 -1.13 -15.99 21.49
N PRO A 196 -1.38 -17.29 21.72
CA PRO A 196 -1.94 -17.77 22.98
C PRO A 196 -1.13 -17.32 24.22
N GLN A 197 0.19 -17.23 24.08
CA GLN A 197 1.09 -16.75 25.13
C GLN A 197 0.86 -15.28 25.45
N GLU A 198 0.64 -14.43 24.45
CA GLU A 198 0.34 -13.02 24.65
C GLU A 198 -1.03 -12.83 25.33
N TYR A 199 -2.06 -13.57 24.91
CA TYR A 199 -3.35 -13.51 25.59
C TYR A 199 -3.26 -13.96 27.05
N LYS A 200 -2.56 -15.06 27.32
CA LYS A 200 -2.32 -15.51 28.70
C LYS A 200 -1.54 -14.47 29.51
N ARG A 201 -0.56 -13.78 28.93
CA ARG A 201 0.17 -12.69 29.58
C ARG A 201 -0.78 -11.56 29.98
N ILE A 202 -1.67 -11.13 29.07
CA ILE A 202 -2.66 -10.08 29.33
C ILE A 202 -3.62 -10.49 30.44
N GLU A 203 -4.12 -11.73 30.41
CA GLU A 203 -5.02 -12.27 31.44
C GLU A 203 -4.37 -12.27 32.84
N LEU A 204 -3.10 -12.66 32.93
CA LEU A 204 -2.36 -12.74 34.18
C LEU A 204 -1.84 -11.38 34.68
N ALA A 205 -1.77 -10.36 33.83
CA ALA A 205 -1.22 -9.05 34.18
C ALA A 205 -2.09 -8.27 35.19
N CYS A 206 -3.38 -8.61 35.31
CA CYS A 206 -4.34 -7.92 36.17
C CYS A 206 -4.93 -8.87 37.23
N PRO A 207 -4.23 -9.13 38.35
CA PRO A 207 -4.60 -10.15 39.34
C PRO A 207 -5.84 -9.82 40.21
N ASN A 208 -6.38 -8.59 40.16
CA ASN A 208 -7.51 -8.15 41.01
C ASN A 208 -8.60 -7.45 40.16
N ASN A 209 -9.24 -8.18 39.24
CA ASN A 209 -10.40 -7.67 38.50
C ASN A 209 -11.60 -7.41 39.40
#